data_AF-A0A0J7XPM4-F1
#
_entry.id   AF-A0A0J7XPM4-F1
#
_cell.length_a   1.000
_cell.length_b   1.000
_cell.length_c   1.000
_cell.angle_alpha   90.00
_cell.angle_beta   90.00
_cell.angle_gamma   90.00
#
_symmetry.space_group_name_H-M   'P 1'
#
loop_
_entity.id
_entity.type
_entity.pdbx_description
1 polymer ?
#
loop_
_entity_poly.entity_id
_entity_poly.type
_entity_poly.pdbx_seq_one_letter_code
_entity_poly.pdbx_strand_id
1 'polypeptide(L)' 'MQVVVAGRLGTTFSYQDGKTLWERARHKETFHVVDGAGHYELYDMPEYVTDAMNRLAPFYRKHLNA' A
#
# COMPACT_ATOMS: atom_id res chain seq x y z
N MET A 1 -2.61 11.68 -0.30
CA MET A 1 -2.02 10.57 0.49
C MET A 1 -2.47 9.26 -0.13
N GLN A 2 -1.51 8.50 -0.65
CA GLN A 2 -1.70 7.13 -1.10
C GLN A 2 -1.11 6.19 -0.03
N VAL A 3 -1.79 5.09 0.25
CA VAL A 3 -1.34 4.05 1.18
C VAL A 3 -1.58 2.69 0.52
N VAL A 4 -0.57 1.80 0.59
CA VAL A 4 -0.65 0.42 0.11
C VAL A 4 -0.39 -0.50 1.30
N VAL A 5 -1.25 -1.50 1.53
CA VAL A 5 -1.13 -2.47 2.62
C VAL A 5 -1.35 -3.89 2.14
N ALA A 6 -0.80 -4.85 2.88
CA ALA A 6 -1.07 -6.27 2.69
C ALA A 6 -2.45 -6.63 3.27
N GLY A 7 -3.22 -7.47 2.57
CA GLY A 7 -4.59 -7.84 2.93
C GLY A 7 -4.71 -8.93 4.00
N ARG A 8 -3.70 -9.83 4.11
CA ARG A 8 -3.68 -10.86 5.15
C ARG A 8 -3.24 -10.24 6.48
N LEU A 9 -4.18 -10.20 7.41
CA LEU A 9 -3.95 -9.65 8.75
C LEU A 9 -2.93 -10.49 9.51
N GLY A 10 -1.97 -9.82 10.14
CA GLY A 10 -0.95 -10.41 10.98
C GLY A 10 -0.67 -9.54 12.21
N THR A 11 0.43 -9.83 12.89
CA THR A 11 0.80 -9.18 14.16
C THR A 11 1.51 -7.83 14.00
N THR A 12 1.78 -7.41 12.77
CA THR A 12 2.42 -6.11 12.48
C THR A 12 1.45 -4.95 12.50
N PHE A 13 0.13 -5.22 12.50
CA PHE A 13 -0.95 -4.23 12.49
C PHE A 13 -0.92 -3.24 11.30
N SER A 14 -0.12 -3.50 10.26
CA SER A 14 0.10 -2.57 9.14
C SER A 14 -1.18 -2.21 8.37
N TYR A 15 -2.16 -3.12 8.30
CA TYR A 15 -3.46 -2.83 7.70
C TYR A 15 -4.22 -1.75 8.49
N GLN A 16 -4.34 -1.94 9.81
CA GLN A 16 -5.11 -1.05 10.67
C GLN A 16 -4.43 0.32 10.78
N ASP A 17 -3.11 0.34 10.92
CA ASP A 17 -2.32 1.57 10.97
C ASP A 17 -2.38 2.32 9.64
N GLY A 18 -2.25 1.60 8.52
CA GLY A 18 -2.37 2.18 7.18
C GLY A 18 -3.75 2.77 6.93
N LYS A 19 -4.83 2.07 7.33
CA LYS A 19 -6.21 2.56 7.20
C LYS A 19 -6.43 3.80 8.06
N THR A 20 -5.95 3.79 9.30
CA THR A 20 -6.03 4.94 10.22
C THR A 20 -5.29 6.16 9.66
N LEU A 21 -4.07 5.96 9.14
CA LEU A 21 -3.28 7.02 8.51
C LEU A 21 -4.02 7.62 7.30
N TRP A 22 -4.53 6.77 6.42
CA TRP A 22 -5.28 7.21 5.24
C TRP A 22 -6.56 7.95 5.63
N GLU A 23 -7.32 7.45 6.61
CA GLU A 23 -8.55 8.10 7.09
C GLU A 23 -8.30 9.48 7.69
N ARG A 24 -7.14 9.69 8.33
CA ARG A 24 -6.74 10.98 8.93
C ARG A 24 -6.11 11.96 7.94
N ALA A 25 -5.76 11.52 6.72
CA ALA A 25 -5.12 12.39 5.75
C ALA A 25 -6.06 13.50 5.27
N ARG A 26 -5.55 14.75 5.22
CA ARG A 26 -6.29 15.91 4.71
C ARG A 26 -6.68 15.76 3.23
N HIS A 27 -5.79 15.17 2.44
CA HIS A 27 -6.03 14.85 1.03
C HIS A 27 -5.83 13.35 0.81
N LYS A 28 -6.92 12.62 0.58
CA LYS A 28 -6.93 11.18 0.35
C LYS A 28 -6.87 10.89 -1.16
N GLU A 29 -5.95 10.02 -1.56
CA GLU A 29 -5.84 9.57 -2.96
C GLU A 29 -6.33 8.12 -3.04
N THR A 30 -5.50 7.14 -2.67
CA THR A 30 -5.87 5.72 -2.76
C THR A 30 -5.44 4.97 -1.51
N PHE A 31 -6.32 4.09 -1.03
CA PHE A 31 -5.98 3.04 -0.06
C PHE A 31 -6.07 1.71 -0.82
N HIS A 32 -4.92 1.16 -1.20
CA HIS A 32 -4.83 -0.10 -1.95
C HIS A 32 -4.52 -1.26 -1.00
N VAL A 33 -5.26 -2.34 -1.14
CA VAL A 33 -5.03 -3.59 -0.42
C VAL A 33 -4.51 -4.60 -1.42
N VAL A 34 -3.34 -5.18 -1.15
CA VAL A 34 -2.79 -6.30 -1.90
C VAL A 34 -3.32 -7.58 -1.28
N ASP A 35 -4.36 -8.14 -1.89
CA ASP A 35 -5.06 -9.31 -1.38
C ASP A 35 -4.14 -10.55 -1.32
N GLY A 36 -4.32 -11.37 -0.28
CA GLY A 36 -3.52 -12.59 -0.07
C GLY A 36 -2.14 -12.37 0.56
N ALA A 37 -1.49 -11.23 0.32
CA ALA A 37 -0.19 -10.91 0.90
C ALA A 37 -0.26 -10.68 2.41
N GLY A 38 0.73 -11.20 3.15
CA GLY A 38 1.11 -10.74 4.48
C GLY A 38 2.12 -9.58 4.45
N HIS A 39 2.45 -9.03 5.62
CA HIS A 39 3.34 -7.86 5.72
C HIS A 39 4.70 -8.05 5.03
N TYR A 40 5.35 -9.20 5.24
CA TYR A 40 6.66 -9.51 4.68
C TYR A 40 6.58 -9.85 3.18
N GLU A 41 5.58 -10.62 2.77
CA GLU A 41 5.40 -11.02 1.38
C GLU A 41 5.16 -9.83 0.44
N LEU A 42 4.62 -8.71 0.96
CA LEU A 42 4.43 -7.46 0.23
C LEU A 42 5.74 -6.88 -0.36
N TYR A 43 6.89 -7.22 0.22
CA TYR A 43 8.22 -6.80 -0.27
C TYR A 43 9.16 -7.96 -0.61
N ASP A 44 8.72 -9.21 -0.45
CA ASP A 44 9.54 -10.41 -0.67
C ASP A 44 9.05 -11.24 -1.88
N MET A 45 7.73 -11.35 -2.08
CA MET A 45 7.15 -12.17 -3.15
C MET A 45 6.91 -11.34 -4.41
N PRO A 46 7.48 -11.71 -5.58
CA PRO A 46 7.41 -10.90 -6.79
C PRO A 46 6.00 -10.53 -7.25
N GLU A 47 5.02 -11.42 -7.05
CA GLU A 47 3.61 -11.17 -7.40
C GLU A 47 3.04 -9.98 -6.62
N TYR A 48 3.22 -9.96 -5.30
CA TYR A 48 2.70 -8.89 -4.44
C TYR A 48 3.49 -7.60 -4.56
N VAL A 49 4.81 -7.70 -4.75
CA VAL A 49 5.66 -6.55 -5.08
C VAL A 49 5.17 -5.90 -6.36
N THR A 50 4.85 -6.69 -7.39
CA THR A 50 4.37 -6.18 -8.67
C THR A 50 3.05 -5.42 -8.53
N ASP A 51 2.07 -5.96 -7.78
CA ASP A 51 0.81 -5.25 -7.52
C ASP A 51 1.05 -3.91 -6.81
N ALA A 52 1.84 -3.91 -5.72
CA ALA A 52 2.17 -2.68 -5.00
C ALA A 52 2.84 -1.64 -5.93
N MET A 53 3.80 -2.06 -6.75
CA MET A 53 4.52 -1.17 -7.67
C MET A 53 3.62 -0.62 -8.79
N ASN A 54 2.63 -1.38 -9.25
CA ASN A 54 1.64 -0.91 -10.22
C ASN A 54 0.78 0.25 -9.69
N ARG A 55 0.69 0.42 -8.36
CA ARG A 55 0.03 1.57 -7.73
C ARG A 55 0.98 2.73 -7.43
N LEU A 56 2.18 2.41 -6.96
CA LEU A 56 3.17 3.40 -6.54
C LEU A 56 3.81 4.12 -7.73
N ALA A 57 4.19 3.41 -8.79
CA ALA A 57 4.90 4.02 -9.91
C ALA A 57 4.09 5.12 -10.65
N PRO A 58 2.80 4.92 -10.99
CA PRO A 58 2.00 6.00 -11.58
C PRO A 58 1.79 7.18 -10.63
N PHE A 59 1.65 6.93 -9.33
CA PHE A 59 1.51 7.98 -8.33
C PHE A 59 2.75 8.87 -8.28
N TYR A 60 3.94 8.27 -8.21
CA TYR A 60 5.18 9.05 -8.21
C TYR A 60 5.41 9.80 -9.51
N ARG A 61 5.12 9.21 -10.67
CA ARG A 61 5.17 9.91 -11.97
C ARG A 61 4.29 11.17 -11.98
N LYS A 62 3.05 11.04 -11.49
CA LYS A 62 2.08 12.15 -11.42
C LYS A 62 2.55 13.29 -10.51
N HIS A 63 3.19 12.97 -9.39
CA HIS A 63 3.44 13.96 -8.33
C HIS A 63 4.89 14.43 -8.22
N LEU A 64 5.85 13.67 -8.73
CA LEU A 64 7.29 13.96 -8.59
C LEU A 64 8.01 14.14 -9.92
N ASN A 65 7.35 13.93 -11.07
CA ASN A 65 7.99 13.87 -12.40
C ASN A 65 9.18 12.87 -12.45
N ALA A 66 9.09 11.81 -11.65
CA ALA A 66 10.05 10.71 -11.60
C ALA A 66 9.91 9.76 -12.80
#